data_AF-A0AA38PN06-F1
#
_entry.id   AF-A0AA38PN06-F1
#
_cell.length_a   1.000
_cell.length_b   1.000
_cell.length_c   1.000
_cell.angle_alpha   90.00
_cell.angle_beta   90.00
_cell.angle_gamma   90.00
#
_symmetry.space_group_name_H-M   'P 1'
#
loop_
_entity.id
_entity.type
_entity.pdbx_description
1 polymer ?
#
loop_
_entity_poly.entity_id
_entity_poly.type
_entity_poly.pdbx_seq_one_letter_code
_entity_poly.pdbx_strand_id
1 'polypeptide(L)'
;ENDVSTWLSRHGPHAKYSACLFPTGNESLEEAEILMLESYCAKAQLQDGQDVLDLGCGWGSLSLYLAQKYPKSQITGLLNSSTQKAHIDATAKLRNLTNLSIITADINTHDFPTTSRFDRIISIKMFEHMKNYQVLLRKVFTWLKPGNNSDSESLLFIHIFCHRNTPYHFEDTQDRDGDQSNWMAQNFFSGSTMPSHDLLLYFQDDLTLIQSWYLSGTHYSKTLEAWLKLQDQNASA
;
A
#
# COMPACT_ATOMS: atom_id res chain seq x y z
N GLU A 1 20.37 -14.79 5.81
CA GLU A 1 19.76 -15.08 4.49
C GLU A 1 18.44 -15.86 4.57
N ASN A 2 18.15 -16.62 5.63
CA ASN A 2 16.94 -17.48 5.73
C ASN A 2 15.58 -16.80 6.04
N ASP A 3 15.48 -15.49 6.26
CA ASP A 3 14.22 -14.86 6.69
C ASP A 3 13.40 -14.30 5.52
N VAL A 4 14.04 -13.62 4.57
CA VAL A 4 13.35 -12.97 3.44
C VAL A 4 12.73 -13.97 2.47
N SER A 5 13.47 -15.01 2.06
CA SER A 5 12.97 -16.04 1.16
C SER A 5 11.81 -16.81 1.79
N THR A 6 11.93 -17.16 3.07
CA THR A 6 10.89 -17.83 3.86
C THR A 6 9.64 -16.96 4.03
N TRP A 7 9.81 -15.66 4.20
CA TRP A 7 8.69 -14.74 4.27
C TRP A 7 7.98 -14.61 2.91
N LEU A 8 8.75 -14.48 1.82
CA LEU A 8 8.21 -14.34 0.46
C LEU A 8 7.51 -15.61 -0.03
N SER A 9 7.95 -16.80 0.39
CA SER A 9 7.31 -18.06 0.00
C SER A 9 5.88 -18.23 0.53
N ARG A 10 5.47 -17.42 1.51
CA ARG A 10 4.11 -17.42 2.08
C ARG A 10 3.14 -16.52 1.32
N HIS A 11 3.61 -15.83 0.28
CA HIS A 11 2.84 -14.88 -0.52
C HIS A 11 2.75 -15.33 -1.97
N GLY A 12 1.91 -14.65 -2.77
CA GLY A 12 1.87 -14.87 -4.20
C GLY A 12 3.13 -14.36 -4.91
N PRO A 13 3.27 -14.62 -6.22
CA PRO A 13 4.48 -14.31 -6.98
C PRO A 13 4.78 -12.80 -7.09
N HIS A 14 3.81 -11.93 -6.81
CA HIS A 14 4.03 -10.49 -6.75
C HIS A 14 4.42 -10.00 -5.36
N ALA A 15 4.55 -10.88 -4.37
CA ALA A 15 4.89 -10.54 -2.98
C ALA A 15 3.94 -9.47 -2.39
N LYS A 16 2.66 -9.51 -2.80
CA LYS A 16 1.69 -8.51 -2.40
C LYS A 16 1.21 -8.84 -0.99
N TYR A 17 1.55 -7.99 -0.02
CA TYR A 17 1.20 -8.19 1.40
C TYR A 17 0.01 -7.31 1.83
N SER A 18 -0.97 -7.20 0.94
CA SER A 18 -2.23 -6.49 1.16
C SER A 18 -3.38 -7.23 0.47
N ALA A 19 -4.63 -6.89 0.77
CA ALA A 19 -5.81 -7.59 0.24
C ALA A 19 -5.79 -7.75 -1.29
N CYS A 20 -5.92 -8.98 -1.79
CA CYS A 20 -6.05 -9.34 -3.21
C CYS A 20 -7.52 -9.27 -3.65
N LEU A 21 -7.80 -9.35 -4.95
CA LEU A 21 -9.15 -9.20 -5.50
C LEU A 21 -9.64 -10.55 -6.02
N PHE A 22 -10.77 -11.02 -5.49
CA PHE A 22 -11.38 -12.30 -5.85
C PHE A 22 -12.82 -12.10 -6.35
N PRO A 23 -13.04 -11.61 -7.58
CA PRO A 23 -14.38 -11.26 -8.07
C PRO A 23 -15.37 -12.42 -8.03
N THR A 24 -14.96 -13.60 -8.45
CA THR A 24 -15.78 -14.82 -8.45
C THR A 24 -15.53 -15.67 -7.20
N GLY A 25 -14.37 -15.50 -6.56
CA GLY A 25 -13.95 -16.29 -5.41
C GLY A 25 -13.19 -17.56 -5.77
N ASN A 26 -12.99 -17.84 -7.07
CA ASN A 26 -12.31 -19.03 -7.61
C ASN A 26 -10.94 -18.72 -8.20
N GLU A 27 -10.51 -17.46 -8.18
CA GLU A 27 -9.20 -17.04 -8.66
C GLU A 27 -8.09 -17.68 -7.84
N SER A 28 -6.99 -18.05 -8.49
CA SER A 28 -5.73 -18.36 -7.81
C SER A 28 -5.20 -17.12 -7.09
N LEU A 29 -4.27 -17.31 -6.15
CA LEU A 29 -3.66 -16.18 -5.43
C LEU A 29 -2.93 -15.23 -6.40
N GLU A 30 -2.21 -15.77 -7.39
CA GLU A 30 -1.54 -14.98 -8.42
C GLU A 30 -2.52 -14.12 -9.24
N GLU A 31 -3.60 -14.74 -9.75
CA GLU A 31 -4.64 -14.01 -10.48
C GLU A 31 -5.26 -12.93 -9.59
N ALA A 32 -5.51 -13.22 -8.32
CA ALA A 32 -6.09 -12.27 -7.39
C ALA A 32 -5.14 -11.10 -7.04
N GLU A 33 -3.83 -11.34 -6.99
CA GLU A 33 -2.81 -10.28 -6.87
C GLU A 33 -2.87 -9.35 -8.07
N ILE A 34 -2.82 -9.90 -9.29
CA ILE A 34 -2.86 -9.14 -10.55
C ILE A 34 -4.15 -8.35 -10.66
N LEU A 35 -5.31 -8.98 -10.40
CA LEU A 35 -6.62 -8.31 -10.46
C LEU A 35 -6.70 -7.11 -9.52
N MET A 36 -6.09 -7.20 -8.34
CA MET A 36 -6.05 -6.06 -7.42
C MET A 36 -5.11 -4.96 -7.92
N LEU A 37 -3.92 -5.32 -8.42
CA LEU A 37 -2.95 -4.37 -8.97
C LEU A 37 -3.53 -3.61 -10.18
N GLU A 38 -4.23 -4.31 -11.07
CA GLU A 38 -5.00 -3.72 -12.18
C GLU A 38 -6.12 -2.81 -11.69
N SER A 39 -6.81 -3.21 -10.61
CA SER A 39 -7.84 -2.37 -10.00
C SER A 39 -7.27 -1.04 -9.48
N TYR A 40 -6.07 -1.06 -8.89
CA TYR A 40 -5.38 0.19 -8.51
C TYR A 40 -5.01 1.02 -9.72
N CYS A 41 -4.48 0.41 -10.78
CA CYS A 41 -4.17 1.11 -12.04
C CYS A 41 -5.37 1.86 -12.59
N ALA A 42 -6.53 1.17 -12.67
CA ALA A 42 -7.77 1.76 -13.18
C ALA A 42 -8.28 2.89 -12.27
N LYS A 43 -8.38 2.65 -10.96
CA LYS A 43 -8.93 3.63 -9.99
C LYS A 43 -8.04 4.86 -9.82
N ALA A 44 -6.72 4.67 -9.86
CA ALA A 44 -5.75 5.77 -9.81
C ALA A 44 -5.55 6.44 -11.19
N GLN A 45 -6.24 5.97 -12.24
CA GLN A 45 -6.13 6.50 -13.60
C GLN A 45 -4.66 6.58 -14.06
N LEU A 46 -3.91 5.50 -13.86
CA LEU A 46 -2.51 5.38 -14.25
C LEU A 46 -2.40 5.29 -15.77
N GLN A 47 -1.43 6.01 -16.32
CA GLN A 47 -1.12 6.04 -17.75
C GLN A 47 0.40 5.97 -17.95
N ASP A 48 0.82 5.42 -19.08
CA ASP A 48 2.24 5.36 -19.42
C ASP A 48 2.81 6.77 -19.68
N GLY A 49 3.98 7.07 -19.11
CA GLY A 49 4.60 8.40 -19.17
C GLY A 49 4.40 9.28 -17.93
N GLN A 50 3.84 8.73 -16.85
CA GLN A 50 3.62 9.46 -15.59
C GLN A 50 4.80 9.31 -14.61
N ASP A 51 5.02 10.32 -13.78
CA ASP A 51 5.83 10.23 -12.57
C ASP A 51 4.94 9.72 -11.43
N VAL A 52 5.22 8.53 -10.91
CA VAL A 52 4.37 7.83 -9.93
C VAL A 52 5.14 7.58 -8.64
N LEU A 53 4.55 7.97 -7.50
CA LEU A 53 5.04 7.63 -6.17
C LEU A 53 4.21 6.50 -5.55
N ASP A 54 4.85 5.38 -5.24
CA ASP A 54 4.31 4.30 -4.41
C ASP A 54 4.73 4.53 -2.95
N LEU A 55 3.83 5.15 -2.19
CA LEU A 55 4.04 5.66 -0.84
C LEU A 55 3.75 4.59 0.21
N GLY A 56 4.81 3.98 0.74
CA GLY A 56 4.73 2.76 1.55
C GLY A 56 4.80 1.49 0.70
N CYS A 57 5.72 1.45 -0.28
CA CYS A 57 5.77 0.41 -1.32
C CYS A 57 6.08 -1.03 -0.82
N GLY A 58 6.58 -1.16 0.42
CA GLY A 58 6.84 -2.45 1.06
C GLY A 58 7.74 -3.38 0.26
N TRP A 59 7.30 -4.59 -0.05
CA TRP A 59 8.07 -5.54 -0.89
C TRP A 59 8.04 -5.24 -2.40
N GLY A 60 7.45 -4.10 -2.79
CA GLY A 60 7.47 -3.59 -4.17
C GLY A 60 6.49 -4.25 -5.11
N SER A 61 5.47 -4.95 -4.59
CA SER A 61 4.43 -5.59 -5.40
C SER A 61 3.82 -4.66 -6.45
N LEU A 62 3.44 -3.44 -6.05
CA LEU A 62 2.92 -2.41 -6.95
C LEU A 62 4.05 -1.75 -7.75
N SER A 63 5.08 -1.24 -7.09
CA SER A 63 6.24 -0.59 -7.73
C SER A 63 6.83 -1.38 -8.92
N LEU A 64 7.14 -2.67 -8.72
CA LEU A 64 7.70 -3.55 -9.76
C LEU A 64 6.69 -3.81 -10.88
N TYR A 65 5.42 -3.96 -10.52
CA TYR A 65 4.34 -4.18 -11.48
C TYR A 65 4.12 -2.94 -12.37
N LEU A 66 4.09 -1.75 -11.79
CA LEU A 66 3.96 -0.49 -12.52
C LEU A 66 5.16 -0.23 -13.43
N ALA A 67 6.37 -0.45 -12.93
CA ALA A 67 7.59 -0.25 -13.71
C ALA A 67 7.61 -1.13 -14.98
N GLN A 68 7.12 -2.37 -14.86
CA GLN A 68 7.01 -3.28 -16.00
C GLN A 68 5.86 -2.92 -16.95
N LYS A 69 4.69 -2.54 -16.41
CA LYS A 69 3.48 -2.23 -17.21
C LYS A 69 3.57 -0.90 -17.94
N TYR A 70 4.28 0.07 -17.36
CA TYR A 70 4.39 1.44 -17.86
C TYR A 70 5.85 1.85 -18.07
N PRO A 71 6.50 1.38 -19.16
CA PRO A 71 7.93 1.55 -19.38
C PRO A 71 8.38 3.01 -19.63
N LYS A 72 7.47 3.92 -19.95
CA LYS A 72 7.77 5.36 -20.10
C LYS A 72 7.53 6.14 -18.81
N SER A 73 6.88 5.53 -17.82
CA SER A 73 6.65 6.14 -16.50
C SER A 73 7.88 6.00 -15.63
N GLN A 74 8.12 6.99 -14.77
CA GLN A 74 9.14 6.91 -13.72
C GLN A 74 8.46 6.54 -12.40
N ILE A 75 8.81 5.38 -11.87
CA ILE A 75 8.24 4.88 -10.62
C ILE A 75 9.22 5.14 -9.48
N THR A 76 8.74 5.80 -8.43
CA THR A 76 9.48 6.00 -7.19
C THR A 76 8.75 5.28 -6.06
N GLY A 77 9.43 4.39 -5.35
CA GLY A 77 8.92 3.78 -4.12
C GLY A 77 9.53 4.44 -2.89
N LEU A 78 8.71 4.75 -1.88
CA LEU A 78 9.18 5.20 -0.57
C LEU A 78 8.81 4.16 0.49
N LEU A 79 9.78 3.74 1.31
CA LEU A 79 9.59 2.81 2.44
C LEU A 79 10.63 3.08 3.53
N ASN A 80 10.54 2.42 4.69
CA ASN A 80 11.50 2.59 5.80
C ASN A 80 12.40 1.35 6.06
N SER A 81 12.34 0.32 5.22
CA SER A 81 13.07 -0.94 5.37
C SER A 81 14.15 -1.16 4.30
N SER A 82 15.42 -1.17 4.72
CA SER A 82 16.54 -1.47 3.83
C SER A 82 16.48 -2.89 3.23
N THR A 83 15.95 -3.87 3.98
CA THR A 83 15.76 -5.24 3.51
C THR A 83 14.78 -5.33 2.35
N GLN A 84 13.65 -4.60 2.45
CA GLN A 84 12.66 -4.54 1.38
C GLN A 84 13.23 -3.85 0.14
N LYS A 85 13.97 -2.73 0.31
CA LYS A 85 14.66 -2.07 -0.79
C LYS A 85 15.62 -3.02 -1.52
N ALA A 86 16.45 -3.76 -0.77
CA ALA A 86 17.40 -4.70 -1.37
C ALA A 86 16.72 -5.77 -2.23
N HIS A 87 15.56 -6.29 -1.77
CA HIS A 87 14.75 -7.22 -2.56
C HIS A 87 14.24 -6.58 -3.85
N ILE A 88 13.66 -5.37 -3.77
CA ILE A 88 13.11 -4.68 -4.94
C ILE A 88 14.19 -4.37 -5.96
N ASP A 89 15.33 -3.81 -5.52
CA ASP A 89 16.45 -3.46 -6.41
C ASP A 89 16.99 -4.72 -7.12
N ALA A 90 17.11 -5.85 -6.41
CA ALA A 90 17.51 -7.13 -6.99
C ALA A 90 16.50 -7.64 -8.03
N THR A 91 15.20 -7.61 -7.70
CA THR A 91 14.15 -8.04 -8.63
C THR A 91 14.05 -7.12 -9.85
N ALA A 92 14.19 -5.81 -9.67
CA ALA A 92 14.22 -4.84 -10.77
C ALA A 92 15.38 -5.10 -11.73
N LYS A 93 16.59 -5.34 -11.17
CA LYS A 93 17.77 -5.70 -11.95
C LYS A 93 17.57 -7.00 -12.73
N LEU A 94 17.02 -8.04 -12.09
CA LEU A 94 16.74 -9.32 -12.75
C LEU A 94 15.73 -9.18 -13.89
N ARG A 95 14.77 -8.26 -13.76
CA ARG A 95 13.74 -7.98 -14.78
C ARG A 95 14.13 -6.89 -15.78
N ASN A 96 15.36 -6.35 -15.70
CA ASN A 96 15.86 -5.24 -16.52
C ASN A 96 14.97 -3.99 -16.47
N LEU A 97 14.38 -3.69 -15.30
CA LEU A 97 13.57 -2.50 -15.09
C LEU A 97 14.48 -1.32 -14.74
N THR A 98 14.54 -0.32 -15.61
CA THR A 98 15.41 0.87 -15.47
C THR A 98 14.66 2.13 -15.03
N ASN A 99 13.34 2.06 -14.97
CA ASN A 99 12.42 3.15 -14.65
C ASN A 99 11.87 3.09 -13.21
N LEU A 100 12.58 2.42 -12.30
CA LEU A 100 12.21 2.27 -10.89
C LEU A 100 13.33 2.75 -9.96
N SER A 101 12.98 3.58 -8.98
CA SER A 101 13.87 4.03 -7.91
C SER A 101 13.22 3.83 -6.54
N ILE A 102 13.95 3.23 -5.59
CA ILE A 102 13.46 3.02 -4.21
C ILE A 102 14.24 3.88 -3.23
N ILE A 103 13.52 4.69 -2.45
CA ILE A 103 14.02 5.55 -1.39
C ILE A 103 13.70 4.91 -0.04
N THR A 104 14.72 4.74 0.80
CA THR A 104 14.55 4.30 2.18
C THR A 104 14.59 5.51 3.12
N ALA A 105 13.43 5.92 3.65
CA ALA A 105 13.31 7.00 4.62
C ALA A 105 12.03 6.89 5.48
N ASP A 106 12.02 7.57 6.62
CA ASP A 106 10.81 7.74 7.43
C ASP A 106 9.94 8.86 6.86
N ILE A 107 8.70 8.52 6.48
CA ILE A 107 7.74 9.48 5.91
C ILE A 107 7.44 10.67 6.84
N ASN A 108 7.56 10.51 8.16
CA ASN A 108 7.32 11.60 9.10
C ASN A 108 8.33 12.74 8.90
N THR A 109 9.59 12.40 8.59
CA THR A 109 10.71 13.35 8.52
C THR A 109 11.19 13.59 7.09
N HIS A 110 10.98 12.66 6.17
CA HIS A 110 11.40 12.78 4.77
C HIS A 110 10.58 13.79 4.01
N ASP A 111 11.20 14.65 3.21
CA ASP A 111 10.51 15.53 2.28
C ASP A 111 11.19 15.47 0.91
N PHE A 112 10.39 15.65 -0.14
CA PHE A 112 10.90 15.74 -1.50
C PHE A 112 11.30 17.18 -1.82
N PRO A 113 12.37 17.40 -2.61
CA PRO A 113 12.69 18.73 -3.13
C PRO A 113 11.49 19.35 -3.86
N THR A 114 11.39 20.69 -3.88
CA THR A 114 10.29 21.39 -4.56
C THR A 114 10.19 21.10 -6.07
N THR A 115 11.26 20.58 -6.65
CA THR A 115 11.37 20.16 -8.05
C THR A 115 10.89 18.73 -8.31
N SER A 116 10.80 17.89 -7.28
CA SER A 116 10.33 16.50 -7.39
C SER A 116 8.83 16.46 -7.17
N ARG A 117 8.07 16.19 -8.23
CA ARG A 117 6.60 16.21 -8.22
C ARG A 117 6.05 15.04 -9.00
N PHE A 118 4.92 14.50 -8.56
CA PHE A 118 4.33 13.29 -9.11
C PHE A 118 2.97 13.56 -9.75
N ASP A 119 2.68 12.92 -10.88
CA ASP A 119 1.35 12.90 -11.49
C ASP A 119 0.40 12.00 -10.67
N ARG A 120 0.94 10.94 -10.07
CA ARG A 120 0.18 10.00 -9.25
C ARG A 120 0.93 9.70 -7.97
N ILE A 121 0.24 9.76 -6.85
CA ILE A 121 0.70 9.21 -5.58
C ILE A 121 -0.27 8.09 -5.20
N ILE A 122 0.26 6.92 -4.90
CA ILE A 122 -0.51 5.74 -4.54
C ILE A 122 -0.03 5.27 -3.18
N SER A 123 -0.94 5.04 -2.26
CA SER A 123 -0.62 4.47 -0.96
C SER A 123 -1.52 3.29 -0.64
N ILE A 124 -0.93 2.12 -0.46
CA ILE A 124 -1.64 0.87 -0.17
C ILE A 124 -1.27 0.41 1.24
N LYS A 125 -2.24 0.45 2.16
CA LYS A 125 -2.14 -0.08 3.53
C LYS A 125 -1.00 0.52 4.36
N MET A 126 -0.74 1.82 4.20
CA MET A 126 0.27 2.57 4.97
C MET A 126 -0.36 3.53 6.00
N PHE A 127 -1.47 4.19 5.66
CA PHE A 127 -2.08 5.24 6.47
C PHE A 127 -2.57 4.73 7.84
N GLU A 128 -2.81 3.43 7.99
CA GLU A 128 -3.19 2.79 9.26
C GLU A 128 -2.09 2.87 10.32
N HIS A 129 -0.84 3.07 9.89
CA HIS A 129 0.32 3.27 10.77
C HIS A 129 0.58 4.75 11.10
N MET A 130 -0.21 5.67 10.52
CA MET A 130 -0.06 7.11 10.71
C MET A 130 -1.09 7.64 11.71
N LYS A 131 -0.85 8.84 12.24
CA LYS A 131 -1.73 9.47 13.25
C LYS A 131 -2.23 10.85 12.82
N ASN A 132 -1.33 11.75 12.46
CA ASN A 132 -1.72 13.11 12.07
C ASN A 132 -2.04 13.18 10.56
N TYR A 133 -3.25 12.75 10.20
CA TYR A 133 -3.70 12.69 8.80
C TYR A 133 -3.72 14.05 8.11
N GLN A 134 -4.11 15.12 8.81
CA GLN A 134 -4.13 16.47 8.25
C GLN A 134 -2.74 16.92 7.79
N VAL A 135 -1.73 16.78 8.66
CA VAL A 135 -0.34 17.13 8.32
C VAL A 135 0.22 16.24 7.22
N LEU A 136 -0.08 14.93 7.28
CA LEU A 136 0.37 13.98 6.25
C LEU A 136 -0.24 14.30 4.89
N LEU A 137 -1.55 14.55 4.81
CA LEU A 137 -2.24 14.86 3.55
C LEU A 137 -1.78 16.20 2.97
N ARG A 138 -1.54 17.22 3.82
CA ARG A 138 -0.90 18.48 3.39
C ARG A 138 0.48 18.23 2.78
N LYS A 139 1.28 17.38 3.42
CA LYS A 139 2.61 17.00 2.92
C LYS A 139 2.53 16.28 1.58
N VAL A 140 1.63 15.30 1.46
CA VAL A 140 1.40 14.59 0.19
C VAL A 140 0.92 15.54 -0.90
N PHE A 141 0.06 16.50 -0.58
CA PHE A 141 -0.39 17.54 -1.51
C PHE A 141 0.79 18.34 -2.09
N THR A 142 1.80 18.70 -1.28
CA THR A 142 2.96 19.45 -1.79
C THR A 142 3.82 18.62 -2.75
N TRP A 143 3.68 17.29 -2.78
CA TRP A 143 4.40 16.40 -3.68
C TRP A 143 3.68 16.15 -5.01
N LEU A 144 2.39 16.46 -5.11
CA LEU A 144 1.65 16.37 -6.36
C LEU A 144 2.08 17.49 -7.32
N LYS A 145 2.18 17.21 -8.62
CA LYS A 145 2.38 18.27 -9.62
C LYS A 145 1.21 19.26 -9.52
N PRO A 146 1.49 20.58 -9.58
CA PRO A 146 0.42 21.58 -9.58
C PRO A 146 -0.44 21.38 -10.84
N GLY A 147 -1.76 21.41 -10.68
CA GLY A 147 -2.67 21.43 -11.82
C GLY A 147 -2.40 22.68 -12.65
N ASN A 148 -1.89 22.52 -13.87
CA ASN A 148 -2.01 23.55 -14.88
C ASN A 148 -3.44 23.48 -15.42
N ASN A 149 -4.08 24.62 -15.66
CA ASN A 149 -5.50 24.76 -16.03
C ASN A 149 -5.91 24.07 -17.37
N SER A 150 -5.16 23.07 -17.84
CA SER A 150 -5.37 22.27 -19.04
C SER A 150 -5.01 20.79 -18.79
N ASP A 151 -6.05 19.95 -18.79
CA ASP A 151 -6.09 18.53 -19.15
C ASP A 151 -5.30 17.46 -18.37
N SER A 152 -4.52 17.79 -17.34
CA SER A 152 -3.78 16.78 -16.55
C SER A 152 -3.90 17.02 -15.04
N GLU A 153 -4.89 16.39 -14.41
CA GLU A 153 -5.00 16.36 -12.94
C GLU A 153 -3.96 15.41 -12.33
N SER A 154 -3.33 15.83 -11.23
CA SER A 154 -2.51 14.96 -10.38
C SER A 154 -3.36 14.37 -9.26
N LEU A 155 -3.24 13.06 -9.03
CA LEU A 155 -4.15 12.33 -8.15
C LEU A 155 -3.42 11.59 -7.04
N LEU A 156 -4.04 11.59 -5.86
CA LEU A 156 -3.71 10.70 -4.75
C LEU A 156 -4.74 9.56 -4.69
N PHE A 157 -4.29 8.31 -4.75
CA PHE A 157 -5.10 7.14 -4.48
C PHE A 157 -4.66 6.47 -3.18
N ILE A 158 -5.61 6.25 -2.27
CA ILE A 158 -5.37 5.61 -0.98
C ILE A 158 -6.24 4.35 -0.87
N HIS A 159 -5.63 3.22 -0.51
CA HIS A 159 -6.34 2.03 -0.09
C HIS A 159 -5.96 1.69 1.35
N ILE A 160 -6.93 1.72 2.26
CA ILE A 160 -6.79 1.30 3.66
C ILE A 160 -7.72 0.12 3.97
N PHE A 161 -7.36 -0.68 4.97
CA PHE A 161 -8.37 -1.48 5.68
C PHE A 161 -9.14 -0.56 6.64
N CYS A 162 -10.40 -0.89 6.91
CA CYS A 162 -11.22 -0.12 7.83
C CYS A 162 -12.33 -0.97 8.44
N HIS A 163 -12.82 -0.54 9.61
CA HIS A 163 -14.16 -0.87 10.05
C HIS A 163 -15.16 -0.03 9.25
N ARG A 164 -16.40 -0.52 9.10
CA ARG A 164 -17.42 0.20 8.32
C ARG A 164 -17.69 1.61 8.87
N ASN A 165 -17.71 1.78 10.19
CA ASN A 165 -18.18 3.01 10.85
C ASN A 165 -17.51 3.34 12.20
N THR A 166 -16.54 2.55 12.67
CA THR A 166 -16.01 2.71 14.04
C THR A 166 -14.48 2.75 13.97
N PRO A 167 -13.87 3.95 13.93
CA PRO A 167 -12.43 4.04 14.04
C PRO A 167 -12.01 3.82 15.50
N TYR A 168 -10.90 3.14 15.72
CA TYR A 168 -10.29 2.98 17.05
C TYR A 168 -8.78 2.72 16.93
N HIS A 169 -8.03 3.02 17.98
CA HIS A 169 -6.61 2.67 18.02
C HIS A 169 -6.41 1.22 18.48
N PHE A 170 -5.42 0.55 17.91
CA PHE A 170 -4.97 -0.74 18.41
C PHE A 170 -4.08 -0.51 19.64
N GLU A 171 -4.73 -0.32 20.79
CA GLU A 171 -4.10 -0.04 22.07
C GLU A 171 -3.96 -1.31 22.90
N ASP A 172 -2.76 -1.55 23.43
CA ASP A 172 -2.52 -2.62 24.40
C ASP A 172 -2.96 -2.16 25.81
N THR A 173 -4.27 -1.99 25.97
CA THR A 173 -4.89 -1.65 27.26
C THR A 173 -5.63 -2.87 27.80
N GLN A 174 -5.52 -3.13 29.10
CA GLN A 174 -6.47 -3.99 29.80
C GLN A 174 -7.87 -3.43 29.59
N ASP A 175 -8.83 -4.27 29.21
CA ASP A 175 -10.22 -3.83 29.15
C ASP A 175 -10.76 -3.53 30.56
N ARG A 176 -11.98 -2.96 30.62
CA ARG A 176 -12.61 -2.60 31.90
C ARG A 176 -12.87 -3.80 32.82
N ASP A 177 -12.82 -5.01 32.28
CA ASP A 177 -13.09 -6.26 33.00
C ASP A 177 -11.78 -7.00 33.38
N GLY A 178 -10.62 -6.40 33.08
CA GLY A 178 -9.30 -6.95 33.41
C GLY A 178 -8.84 -8.08 32.48
N ASP A 179 -9.53 -8.30 31.36
CA ASP A 179 -9.17 -9.30 30.36
C ASP A 179 -8.14 -8.72 29.37
N GLN A 180 -7.15 -9.53 28.99
CA GLN A 180 -6.12 -9.16 28.01
C GLN A 180 -6.68 -9.29 26.58
N SER A 181 -7.87 -8.73 26.35
CA SER A 181 -8.69 -9.04 25.17
C SER A 181 -8.18 -8.43 23.85
N ASN A 182 -7.18 -7.55 23.88
CA ASN A 182 -6.70 -6.89 22.65
C ASN A 182 -5.58 -7.65 21.91
N TRP A 183 -5.81 -8.95 21.67
CA TRP A 183 -4.88 -9.85 20.97
C TRP A 183 -4.41 -9.32 19.61
N MET A 184 -5.32 -8.67 18.86
CA MET A 184 -5.00 -8.06 17.56
C MET A 184 -4.01 -6.90 17.69
N ALA A 185 -4.14 -6.08 18.74
CA ALA A 185 -3.17 -5.04 19.02
C ALA A 185 -1.81 -5.68 19.32
N GLN A 186 -1.75 -6.57 20.30
CA GLN A 186 -0.50 -7.19 20.77
C GLN A 186 0.30 -7.94 19.69
N ASN A 187 -0.40 -8.67 18.81
CA ASN A 187 0.26 -9.60 17.89
C ASN A 187 0.50 -9.03 16.48
N PHE A 188 -0.29 -8.03 16.05
CA PHE A 188 -0.25 -7.59 14.64
C PHE A 188 -0.16 -6.07 14.48
N PHE A 189 -0.84 -5.28 15.31
CA PHE A 189 -1.10 -3.87 15.01
C PHE A 189 -0.75 -2.89 16.13
N SER A 190 0.09 -3.27 17.09
CA SER A 190 0.51 -2.43 18.22
C SER A 190 0.80 -0.98 17.80
N GLY A 191 0.05 -0.03 18.37
CA GLY A 191 0.23 1.40 18.12
C GLY A 191 -0.38 1.91 16.80
N SER A 192 -0.96 1.03 15.97
CA SER A 192 -1.64 1.41 14.72
C SER A 192 -3.08 1.87 14.98
N THR A 193 -3.82 2.17 13.92
CA THR A 193 -5.22 2.60 13.97
C THR A 193 -6.05 1.69 13.08
N MET A 194 -7.23 1.26 13.56
CA MET A 194 -8.33 0.80 12.72
C MET A 194 -9.08 2.05 12.23
N PRO A 195 -9.01 2.42 10.94
CA PRO A 195 -9.78 3.52 10.40
C PRO A 195 -11.27 3.16 10.26
N SER A 196 -12.12 4.18 10.09
CA SER A 196 -13.43 4.02 9.46
C SER A 196 -13.35 4.39 7.98
N HIS A 197 -14.33 3.92 7.19
CA HIS A 197 -14.38 4.23 5.76
C HIS A 197 -14.42 5.74 5.47
N ASP A 198 -15.11 6.51 6.31
CA ASP A 198 -15.26 7.96 6.18
C ASP A 198 -14.13 8.77 6.84
N LEU A 199 -13.17 8.13 7.52
CA LEU A 199 -12.16 8.83 8.34
C LEU A 199 -11.40 9.91 7.55
N LEU A 200 -10.98 9.61 6.33
CA LEU A 200 -10.21 10.56 5.51
C LEU A 200 -11.08 11.69 4.93
N LEU A 201 -12.42 11.54 4.94
CA LEU A 201 -13.33 12.59 4.46
C LEU A 201 -13.33 13.83 5.36
N TYR A 202 -12.90 13.67 6.61
CA TYR A 202 -12.76 14.77 7.57
C TYR A 202 -11.45 15.57 7.40
N PHE A 203 -10.59 15.21 6.44
CA PHE A 203 -9.28 15.83 6.21
C PHE A 203 -9.09 16.30 4.77
N GLN A 204 -9.97 17.21 4.31
CA GLN A 204 -10.01 17.70 2.92
C GLN A 204 -9.56 19.16 2.78
N ASP A 205 -8.68 19.63 3.68
CA ASP A 205 -8.20 21.03 3.67
C ASP A 205 -7.36 21.35 2.42
N ASP A 206 -6.50 20.41 2.00
CA ASP A 206 -5.55 20.58 0.90
C ASP A 206 -5.88 19.68 -0.31
N LEU A 207 -6.72 18.67 -0.12
CA LEU A 207 -7.12 17.68 -1.13
C LEU A 207 -8.64 17.53 -1.15
N THR A 208 -9.22 17.29 -2.31
CA THR A 208 -10.67 17.05 -2.47
C THR A 208 -10.92 15.62 -2.92
N LEU A 209 -11.87 14.94 -2.28
CA LEU A 209 -12.31 13.61 -2.68
C LEU A 209 -13.02 13.68 -4.04
N ILE A 210 -12.49 12.94 -5.02
CA ILE A 210 -13.11 12.79 -6.34
C ILE A 210 -14.00 11.55 -6.37
N GLN A 211 -13.52 10.43 -5.83
CA GLN A 211 -14.24 9.16 -5.86
C GLN A 211 -13.85 8.26 -4.68
N SER A 212 -14.81 7.45 -4.20
CA SER A 212 -14.60 6.45 -3.16
C SER A 212 -15.17 5.10 -3.60
N TRP A 213 -14.57 4.01 -3.12
CA TRP A 213 -14.99 2.64 -3.38
C TRP A 213 -15.01 1.83 -2.10
N TYR A 214 -15.84 0.79 -2.08
CA TYR A 214 -15.84 -0.21 -1.03
C TYR A 214 -15.36 -1.56 -1.59
N LEU A 215 -14.52 -2.24 -0.82
CA LEU A 215 -14.12 -3.62 -1.09
C LEU A 215 -14.58 -4.48 0.08
N SER A 216 -15.35 -5.53 -0.21
CA SER A 216 -15.78 -6.47 0.83
C SER A 216 -14.59 -7.08 1.57
N GLY A 217 -14.66 -7.14 2.89
CA GLY A 217 -13.63 -7.79 3.72
C GLY A 217 -13.41 -9.27 3.38
N THR A 218 -14.37 -9.91 2.70
CA THR A 218 -14.24 -11.29 2.19
C THR A 218 -13.05 -11.48 1.26
N HIS A 219 -12.66 -10.44 0.50
CA HIS A 219 -11.48 -10.50 -0.36
C HIS A 219 -10.19 -10.58 0.46
N TYR A 220 -10.09 -9.81 1.56
CA TYR A 220 -8.91 -9.90 2.42
C TYR A 220 -8.90 -11.20 3.23
N SER A 221 -10.07 -11.69 3.68
CA SER A 221 -10.20 -13.01 4.31
C SER A 221 -9.69 -14.13 3.39
N LYS A 222 -10.12 -14.17 2.12
CA LYS A 222 -9.60 -15.14 1.12
C LYS A 222 -8.09 -15.00 0.89
N THR A 223 -7.58 -13.76 0.91
CA THR A 223 -6.14 -13.49 0.77
C THR A 223 -5.36 -14.12 1.94
N LEU A 224 -5.80 -13.89 3.18
CA LEU A 224 -5.18 -14.44 4.38
C LEU A 224 -5.27 -15.98 4.40
N GLU A 225 -6.40 -16.55 3.98
CA GLU A 225 -6.55 -18.01 3.87
C GLU A 225 -5.58 -18.62 2.85
N ALA A 226 -5.36 -17.94 1.71
CA ALA A 226 -4.39 -18.38 0.71
C ALA A 226 -2.94 -18.32 1.25
N TRP A 227 -2.57 -17.26 1.97
CA TRP A 227 -1.26 -17.17 2.61
C TRP A 227 -1.06 -18.23 3.71
N LEU A 228 -2.09 -18.51 4.50
CA LEU A 228 -2.05 -19.57 5.51
C LEU A 228 -1.77 -20.93 4.86
N LYS A 229 -2.47 -21.27 3.77
CA LYS A 229 -2.22 -22.51 3.02
C LYS A 229 -0.79 -22.61 2.52
N LEU A 230 -0.23 -21.52 1.97
CA LEU A 230 1.18 -21.49 1.53
C LEU A 230 2.15 -21.61 2.71
N GLN A 231 1.84 -20.98 3.84
CA GLN A 231 2.63 -21.10 5.06
C GLN A 231 2.67 -22.55 5.55
N ASP A 232 1.54 -23.25 5.61
CA ASP A 232 1.48 -24.65 6.06
C ASP A 232 2.23 -25.59 5.10
N GLN A 233 2.08 -25.36 3.78
CA GLN A 233 2.79 -26.12 2.75
C GLN A 233 4.31 -25.95 2.85
N ASN A 234 4.78 -24.73 3.09
CA ASN A 234 6.21 -24.41 3.15
C ASN A 234 6.81 -24.57 4.55
N ALA A 235 6.01 -24.71 5.60
CA ALA A 235 6.48 -25.05 6.95
C ALA A 235 6.89 -26.53 7.08
N SER A 236 6.41 -27.37 6.17
CA SER A 236 6.70 -28.82 6.12
C SER A 236 7.90 -29.18 5.23
N ALA A 237 8.57 -28.17 4.64
CA ALA A 237 9.65 -28.32 3.66
C ALA A 237 11.03 -27.99 4.25
#